data_AF-A0A530BP61-F1
#
_entry.id   AF-A0A530BP61-F1
#
_cell.length_a   1.000
_cell.length_b   1.000
_cell.length_c   1.000
_cell.angle_alpha   90.00
_cell.angle_beta   90.00
_cell.angle_gamma   90.00
#
_symmetry.space_group_name_H-M   'P 1'
#
loop_
_entity.id
_entity.type
_entity.pdbx_description
1 polymer ?
#
loop_
_entity_poly.entity_id
_entity_poly.type
_entity_poly.pdbx_seq_one_letter_code
_entity_poly.pdbx_strand_id
1 'polypeptide(L)'
;MRRPVDFLRRALWARDGGLPLQKSPRYRNWRAGSLLLAVTLCASATAGEPGPAASRTDLTPKDQARVLAVTRPTADFSKPEPFELMQGGAGTSEKDVNRDAFSQSSANITFEEEGTFKLGNALFRKNWVSSPSSTQASDGLGPLFNERACQNCHLKDGRGRPPESGTGSTSMFLRLARDASNADEKAPLADHKALNFPDPVYGSQLQDLAVPGLKGEGRMRIVYTEEKVKLAGGAVVSLRKPGYSVED
;
A
#
# COMPACT_ATOMS: atom_id res chain seq x y z
N MET A 1 0.09 -26.80 -34.41
CA MET A 1 0.27 -25.64 -35.31
C MET A 1 0.45 -24.41 -34.44
N ARG A 2 1.69 -23.94 -34.28
CA ARG A 2 2.07 -22.86 -33.37
C ARG A 2 2.49 -21.65 -34.22
N ARG A 3 1.90 -20.48 -33.98
CA ARG A 3 2.35 -19.20 -34.56
C ARG A 3 3.15 -18.45 -33.48
N PRO A 4 4.41 -18.06 -33.74
CA PRO A 4 5.11 -17.09 -32.90
C PRO A 4 4.69 -15.67 -33.31
N VAL A 5 4.48 -14.81 -32.31
CA VAL A 5 4.19 -13.38 -32.51
C VAL A 5 5.48 -12.62 -32.24
N ASP A 6 6.04 -12.01 -33.28
CA ASP A 6 7.24 -11.17 -33.23
C ASP A 6 6.95 -9.83 -32.53
N PHE A 7 7.62 -9.58 -31.40
CA PHE A 7 7.71 -8.26 -30.78
C PHE A 7 9.05 -7.60 -31.14
N LEU A 8 9.10 -6.97 -32.30
CA LEU A 8 10.17 -6.05 -32.69
C LEU A 8 9.57 -4.83 -33.38
N ARG A 9 9.44 -3.71 -32.65
CA ARG A 9 9.53 -2.33 -33.19
C ARG A 9 9.33 -1.29 -32.08
N ARG A 10 10.43 -0.72 -31.60
CA ARG A 10 10.70 0.74 -31.43
C ARG A 10 11.95 0.94 -30.57
N ALA A 11 13.09 0.73 -31.18
CA ALA A 11 14.28 1.51 -30.86
C ALA A 11 14.71 2.10 -32.20
N LEU A 12 14.71 3.44 -32.30
CA LEU A 12 15.43 4.29 -33.27
C LEU A 12 14.76 5.66 -33.31
N TRP A 13 15.21 6.56 -32.43
CA TRP A 13 15.48 7.97 -32.75
C TRP A 13 16.02 8.67 -31.51
N ALA A 14 17.33 8.55 -31.32
CA ALA A 14 18.13 9.48 -30.55
C ALA A 14 19.51 9.54 -31.21
N ARG A 15 19.63 10.35 -32.26
CA ARG A 15 20.89 10.94 -32.71
C ARG A 15 20.60 12.04 -33.73
N ASP A 16 21.09 13.22 -33.37
CA ASP A 16 21.37 14.41 -34.19
C ASP A 16 20.18 15.24 -34.69
N GLY A 17 20.07 16.45 -34.14
CA GLY A 17 19.14 17.48 -34.61
C GLY A 17 18.97 18.61 -33.61
N GLY A 18 19.97 19.49 -33.48
CA GLY A 18 19.82 20.76 -32.77
C GLY A 18 18.65 21.56 -33.36
N LEU A 19 17.72 22.00 -32.50
CA LEU A 19 16.61 22.84 -32.92
C LEU A 19 17.12 24.27 -33.22
N PRO A 20 16.77 24.86 -34.37
CA PRO A 20 17.17 26.23 -34.69
C PRO A 20 16.31 27.21 -33.89
N LEU A 21 16.98 28.13 -33.17
CA LEU A 21 16.36 29.31 -32.58
C LEU A 21 15.83 30.23 -33.70
N GLN A 22 14.53 30.15 -33.99
CA GLN A 22 13.83 31.16 -34.80
C GLN A 22 13.78 32.48 -34.01
N LYS A 23 14.67 33.41 -34.38
CA LYS A 23 14.60 34.82 -33.98
C LYS A 23 13.43 35.48 -34.70
N SER A 24 12.35 35.77 -33.98
CA SER A 24 11.33 36.72 -34.42
C SER A 24 11.17 37.87 -33.40
N PRO A 25 10.89 39.12 -33.83
CA PRO A 25 11.12 40.32 -33.03
C PRO A 25 9.98 40.66 -32.06
N ARG A 26 9.12 39.70 -31.70
CA ARG A 26 7.97 39.93 -30.80
C ARG A 26 8.21 39.57 -29.33
N TYR A 27 9.44 39.19 -28.97
CA TYR A 27 9.81 38.70 -27.64
C TYR A 27 10.42 39.76 -26.69
N ARG A 28 10.28 41.06 -26.99
CA ARG A 28 10.91 42.14 -26.19
C ARG A 28 9.99 42.86 -25.19
N ASN A 29 8.70 42.54 -25.15
CA ASN A 29 7.75 43.25 -24.27
C ASN A 29 7.14 42.36 -23.15
N TRP A 30 7.60 41.11 -23.01
CA TRP A 30 7.13 40.17 -21.98
C TRP A 30 8.16 39.85 -20.89
N ARG A 31 9.25 40.62 -20.79
CA ARG A 31 10.23 40.46 -19.69
C ARG A 31 10.09 41.47 -18.55
N ALA A 32 9.28 42.52 -18.70
CA ALA A 32 9.03 43.48 -17.62
C ALA A 32 7.82 43.10 -16.73
N GLY A 33 6.85 42.34 -17.26
CA GLY A 33 5.67 41.89 -16.49
C GLY A 33 5.88 40.63 -15.65
N SER A 34 6.89 39.80 -15.98
CA SER A 34 7.10 38.51 -15.30
C SER A 34 8.02 38.58 -14.07
N LEU A 35 8.71 39.70 -13.84
CA LEU A 35 9.54 39.87 -12.64
C LEU A 35 8.77 40.43 -11.43
N LEU A 36 7.57 41.00 -11.63
CA LEU A 36 6.70 41.47 -10.54
C LEU A 36 5.67 40.42 -10.09
N LEU A 37 5.47 39.33 -10.84
CA LEU A 37 4.60 38.21 -10.46
C LEU A 37 5.37 37.05 -9.78
N ALA A 38 6.69 37.02 -9.91
CA ALA A 38 7.54 35.99 -9.29
C ALA A 38 7.93 36.30 -7.83
N VAL A 39 7.74 37.54 -7.37
CA VAL A 39 8.01 37.93 -5.97
C VAL A 39 6.77 37.76 -5.08
N THR A 40 5.57 37.67 -5.66
CA THR A 40 4.30 37.51 -4.92
C THR A 40 3.85 36.05 -4.74
N LEU A 41 4.47 35.08 -5.41
CA LEU A 41 4.11 33.65 -5.25
C LEU A 41 4.97 32.87 -4.24
N CYS A 42 5.90 33.51 -3.53
CA CYS A 42 6.70 32.84 -2.48
C CYS A 42 6.22 33.12 -1.04
N ALA A 43 5.10 33.81 -0.86
CA ALA A 43 4.59 34.17 0.46
C ALA A 43 3.19 33.58 0.72
N SER A 44 3.07 32.25 0.78
CA SER A 44 1.94 31.52 1.45
C SER A 44 2.23 30.01 1.50
N ALA A 45 3.39 29.64 2.04
CA ALA A 45 3.56 28.33 2.66
C ALA A 45 4.15 28.53 4.05
N THR A 46 3.55 29.43 4.83
CA THR A 46 3.54 29.21 6.27
C THR A 46 2.76 27.91 6.44
N ALA A 47 3.43 26.83 6.80
CA ALA A 47 2.76 25.81 7.60
C ALA A 47 2.02 26.62 8.68
N GLY A 48 0.69 26.64 8.60
CA GLY A 48 -0.10 27.37 9.59
C GLY A 48 0.43 26.96 10.94
N GLU A 49 0.67 27.93 11.83
CA GLU A 49 0.90 27.58 13.22
C GLU A 49 -0.14 26.52 13.59
N PRO A 50 0.24 25.41 14.25
CA PRO A 50 -0.74 24.46 14.70
C PRO A 50 -1.74 25.24 15.54
N GLY A 51 -2.89 25.56 14.95
CA GLY A 51 -3.97 26.25 15.63
C GLY A 51 -4.24 25.46 16.89
N PRO A 52 -4.53 26.13 18.03
CA PRO A 52 -4.62 25.46 19.31
C PRO A 52 -5.48 24.21 19.12
N ALA A 53 -4.86 23.03 19.31
CA ALA A 53 -5.57 21.76 19.31
C ALA A 53 -6.83 22.00 20.15
N ALA A 54 -8.01 21.80 19.55
CA ALA A 54 -9.29 22.20 20.14
C ALA A 54 -9.26 21.92 21.65
N SER A 55 -9.43 22.97 22.47
CA SER A 55 -9.18 22.88 23.92
C SER A 55 -10.07 21.76 24.48
N ARG A 56 -9.43 20.67 24.89
CA ARG A 56 -10.05 19.54 25.58
C ARG A 56 -10.85 20.05 26.77
N THR A 57 -12.18 19.91 26.74
CA THR A 57 -13.08 20.38 27.81
C THR A 57 -13.21 19.41 28.97
N ASP A 58 -12.65 18.20 28.82
CA ASP A 58 -12.66 17.12 29.80
C ASP A 58 -11.51 17.20 30.82
N LEU A 59 -10.59 18.16 30.69
CA LEU A 59 -9.39 18.24 31.52
C LEU A 59 -9.55 19.22 32.69
N THR A 60 -8.99 18.85 33.84
CA THR A 60 -8.77 19.80 34.93
C THR A 60 -7.74 20.86 34.51
N PRO A 61 -7.75 22.08 35.09
CA PRO A 61 -6.74 23.09 34.79
C PRO A 61 -5.29 22.60 34.99
N LYS A 62 -5.08 21.73 36.00
CA LYS A 62 -3.79 21.09 36.26
C LYS A 62 -3.37 20.16 35.12
N ASP A 63 -4.29 19.32 34.64
CA ASP A 63 -3.99 18.39 33.55
C ASP A 63 -3.80 19.12 32.21
N GLN A 64 -4.58 20.17 31.96
CA GLN A 64 -4.41 21.02 30.78
C GLN A 64 -3.01 21.66 30.75
N ALA A 65 -2.54 22.21 31.87
CA ALA A 65 -1.19 22.75 31.97
C ALA A 65 -0.11 21.68 31.71
N ARG A 66 -0.31 20.45 32.19
CA ARG A 66 0.59 19.32 31.95
C ARG A 66 0.63 18.92 30.47
N VAL A 67 -0.52 18.81 29.81
CA VAL A 67 -0.60 18.48 28.38
C VAL A 67 0.12 19.53 27.54
N LEU A 68 -0.17 20.81 27.76
CA LEU A 68 0.49 21.92 27.04
C LEU A 68 2.01 21.96 27.23
N ALA A 69 2.51 21.51 28.38
CA ALA A 69 3.94 21.41 28.62
C ALA A 69 4.60 20.26 27.84
N VAL A 70 3.93 19.11 27.74
CA VAL A 70 4.47 17.91 27.07
C VAL A 70 4.33 17.98 25.54
N THR A 71 3.26 18.60 25.01
CA THR A 71 3.02 18.67 23.57
C THR A 71 3.63 19.90 22.89
N ARG A 72 4.49 20.64 23.60
CA ARG A 72 5.15 21.82 23.04
C ARG A 72 6.19 21.36 22.00
N PRO A 73 6.21 21.90 20.78
CA PRO A 73 7.23 21.54 19.80
C PRO A 73 8.65 21.76 20.34
N THR A 74 9.54 20.78 20.15
CA THR A 74 10.95 20.96 20.54
C THR A 74 11.62 22.04 19.71
N ALA A 75 12.54 22.75 20.36
CA ALA A 75 13.53 23.61 19.71
C ALA A 75 14.95 23.00 19.78
N ASP A 76 15.11 21.85 20.47
CA ASP A 76 16.37 21.17 20.70
C ASP A 76 16.24 19.70 20.29
N PHE A 77 16.80 19.38 19.13
CA PHE A 77 16.84 18.02 18.58
C PHE A 77 18.13 17.26 18.96
N SER A 78 18.93 17.79 19.89
CA SER A 78 20.17 17.12 20.34
C SER A 78 19.93 15.99 21.34
N LYS A 79 18.71 15.90 21.90
CA LYS A 79 18.29 14.90 22.87
C LYS A 79 16.83 14.48 22.65
N PRO A 80 16.46 13.27 23.11
CA PRO A 80 15.07 12.84 23.08
C PRO A 80 14.15 13.72 23.93
N GLU A 81 12.91 13.89 23.48
CA GLU A 81 11.89 14.57 24.28
C GLU A 81 11.28 13.64 25.34
N PRO A 82 10.81 14.19 26.48
CA PRO A 82 9.96 13.42 27.39
C PRO A 82 8.77 12.83 26.62
N PHE A 83 8.52 11.53 26.80
CA PHE A 83 7.44 10.81 26.13
C PHE A 83 7.57 10.70 24.60
N GLU A 84 8.75 10.91 24.02
CA GLU A 84 8.97 10.76 22.57
C GLU A 84 8.60 9.36 22.05
N LEU A 85 8.79 8.31 22.85
CA LEU A 85 8.39 6.95 22.48
C LEU A 85 6.87 6.72 22.61
N MET A 86 6.13 7.63 23.24
CA MET A 86 4.70 7.51 23.55
C MET A 86 3.82 8.24 22.53
N GLN A 87 4.11 8.08 21.24
CA GLN A 87 3.39 8.75 20.14
C GLN A 87 1.89 8.44 20.09
N GLY A 88 1.45 7.31 20.67
CA GLY A 88 0.04 6.95 20.84
C GLY A 88 -0.57 7.41 22.17
N GLY A 89 0.14 8.21 22.97
CA GLY A 89 -0.24 8.54 24.34
C GLY A 89 -0.43 7.27 25.18
N ALA A 90 -1.52 7.20 25.95
CA ALA A 90 -1.89 6.04 26.75
C ALA A 90 -2.21 4.76 25.92
N GLY A 91 -2.39 4.90 24.60
CA GLY A 91 -2.53 3.77 23.69
C GLY A 91 -1.19 3.20 23.19
N THR A 92 -0.06 3.82 23.57
CA THR A 92 1.27 3.28 23.21
C THR A 92 1.49 1.97 23.97
N SER A 93 1.82 0.90 23.24
CA SER A 93 2.20 -0.37 23.86
C SER A 93 3.57 -0.26 24.51
N GLU A 94 3.63 -0.52 25.81
CA GLU A 94 4.88 -0.62 26.59
C GLU A 94 5.38 -2.07 26.70
N LYS A 95 4.71 -3.01 26.02
CA LYS A 95 5.07 -4.44 26.02
C LYS A 95 6.33 -4.69 25.17
N ASP A 96 6.99 -5.82 25.42
CA ASP A 96 8.19 -6.22 24.69
C ASP A 96 7.98 -6.23 23.16
N VAL A 97 8.93 -5.64 22.45
CA VAL A 97 8.95 -5.65 20.99
C VAL A 97 9.39 -7.02 20.51
N ASN A 98 8.42 -7.85 20.13
CA ASN A 98 8.64 -9.20 19.63
C ASN A 98 7.64 -9.55 18.52
N ARG A 99 7.62 -10.82 18.10
CA ARG A 99 6.75 -11.32 17.03
C ARG A 99 5.25 -11.15 17.28
N ASP A 100 4.85 -10.91 18.52
CA ASP A 100 3.46 -10.79 18.97
C ASP A 100 3.11 -9.33 19.30
N ALA A 101 3.93 -8.36 18.89
CA ALA A 101 3.73 -6.93 19.19
C ALA A 101 2.39 -6.39 18.67
N PHE A 102 1.93 -6.84 17.50
CA PHE A 102 0.64 -6.44 16.92
C PHE A 102 -0.56 -7.26 17.45
N SER A 103 -0.31 -8.32 18.22
CA SER A 103 -1.36 -9.17 18.79
C SER A 103 -1.83 -8.69 20.17
N GLN A 104 -1.30 -7.57 20.66
CA GLN A 104 -1.59 -7.04 21.98
C GLN A 104 -2.78 -6.09 21.95
N SER A 105 -3.70 -6.23 22.91
CA SER A 105 -4.68 -5.19 23.20
C SER A 105 -3.99 -3.91 23.68
N SER A 106 -4.58 -2.77 23.33
CA SER A 106 -4.16 -1.46 23.85
C SER A 106 -4.35 -1.40 25.36
N ALA A 107 -3.46 -0.73 26.08
CA ALA A 107 -3.48 -0.68 27.54
C ALA A 107 -4.62 0.18 28.12
N ASN A 108 -5.22 1.05 27.30
CA ASN A 108 -6.22 2.03 27.71
C ASN A 108 -7.68 1.64 27.40
N ILE A 109 -7.95 0.35 27.18
CA ILE A 109 -9.31 -0.18 26.94
C ILE A 109 -9.90 -0.81 28.20
N THR A 110 -11.22 -0.89 28.29
CA THR A 110 -11.92 -1.57 29.39
C THR A 110 -11.78 -3.09 29.30
N PHE A 111 -12.15 -3.80 30.37
CA PHE A 111 -12.15 -5.27 30.38
C PHE A 111 -13.13 -5.84 29.34
N GLU A 112 -14.31 -5.23 29.18
CA GLU A 112 -15.31 -5.62 28.18
C GLU A 112 -14.77 -5.41 26.75
N GLU A 113 -14.10 -4.29 26.50
CA GLU A 113 -13.45 -4.00 25.21
C GLU A 113 -12.31 -4.98 24.91
N GLU A 114 -11.54 -5.39 25.94
CA GLU A 114 -10.54 -6.44 25.81
C GLU A 114 -11.18 -7.79 25.41
N GLY A 115 -12.35 -8.11 25.94
CA GLY A 115 -13.15 -9.26 25.53
C GLY A 115 -13.49 -9.23 24.04
N THR A 116 -13.99 -8.09 23.55
CA THR A 116 -14.28 -7.86 22.12
C THR A 116 -13.03 -7.98 21.26
N PHE A 117 -11.90 -7.39 21.68
CA PHE A 117 -10.61 -7.51 21.00
C PHE A 117 -10.19 -8.97 20.84
N LYS A 118 -10.24 -9.76 21.94
CA LYS A 118 -9.86 -11.17 21.94
C LYS A 118 -10.77 -12.01 21.06
N LEU A 119 -12.08 -11.74 21.04
CA LEU A 119 -13.02 -12.40 20.14
C LEU A 119 -12.71 -12.10 18.67
N GLY A 120 -12.45 -10.83 18.33
CA GLY A 120 -12.04 -10.42 16.99
C GLY A 120 -10.75 -11.11 16.55
N ASN A 121 -9.74 -11.15 17.41
CA ASN A 121 -8.50 -11.88 17.14
C ASN A 121 -8.75 -13.38 16.95
N ALA A 122 -9.62 -14.00 17.75
CA ALA A 122 -9.99 -15.40 17.57
C ALA A 122 -10.62 -15.67 16.19
N LEU A 123 -11.48 -14.77 15.69
CA LEU A 123 -12.05 -14.85 14.35
C LEU A 123 -11.00 -14.64 13.26
N PHE A 124 -10.09 -13.68 13.43
CA PHE A 124 -9.00 -13.39 12.49
C PHE A 124 -8.06 -14.59 12.26
N ARG A 125 -7.86 -15.37 13.31
CA ARG A 125 -6.99 -16.56 13.34
C ARG A 125 -7.70 -17.85 12.95
N LYS A 126 -9.03 -17.81 12.82
CA LYS A 126 -9.85 -18.98 12.58
C LYS A 126 -9.66 -19.48 11.15
N ASN A 127 -9.36 -20.77 11.03
CA ASN A 127 -9.38 -21.46 9.74
C ASN A 127 -10.83 -21.83 9.39
N TRP A 128 -11.30 -21.34 8.26
CA TRP A 128 -12.54 -21.75 7.64
C TRP A 128 -12.36 -23.09 6.92
N VAL A 129 -13.43 -23.88 6.83
CA VAL A 129 -13.45 -25.19 6.17
C VAL A 129 -14.62 -25.29 5.19
N SER A 130 -14.49 -26.18 4.22
CA SER A 130 -15.50 -26.38 3.17
C SER A 130 -16.81 -26.91 3.72
N SER A 131 -17.92 -26.42 3.19
CA SER A 131 -19.26 -26.95 3.50
C SER A 131 -19.58 -28.21 2.71
N PRO A 132 -20.31 -29.19 3.29
CA PRO A 132 -20.71 -29.28 4.70
C PRO A 132 -19.57 -29.77 5.60
N SER A 133 -19.51 -29.24 6.83
CA SER A 133 -18.50 -29.64 7.83
C SER A 133 -19.14 -30.07 9.16
N SER A 134 -18.50 -31.00 9.89
CA SER A 134 -18.89 -31.33 11.27
C SER A 134 -18.69 -30.16 12.25
N THR A 135 -17.88 -29.17 11.86
CA THR A 135 -17.63 -27.93 12.63
C THR A 135 -18.43 -26.77 12.05
N GLN A 136 -19.73 -26.75 12.33
CA GLN A 136 -20.69 -25.75 11.81
C GLN A 136 -20.25 -24.30 12.02
N ALA A 137 -19.59 -24.01 13.13
CA ALA A 137 -19.09 -22.66 13.40
C ALA A 137 -17.99 -22.22 12.43
N SER A 138 -17.22 -23.13 11.84
CA SER A 138 -16.12 -22.84 10.90
C SER A 138 -16.47 -23.15 9.46
N ASP A 139 -17.74 -23.46 9.20
CA ASP A 139 -18.25 -23.74 7.86
C ASP A 139 -18.40 -22.43 7.06
N GLY A 140 -18.35 -22.51 5.74
CA GLY A 140 -18.55 -21.39 4.82
C GLY A 140 -17.38 -21.06 3.90
N LEU A 141 -16.32 -21.90 3.86
CA LEU A 141 -15.26 -21.72 2.87
C LEU A 141 -15.78 -22.03 1.46
N GLY A 142 -15.65 -21.06 0.55
CA GLY A 142 -16.01 -21.24 -0.86
C GLY A 142 -15.18 -22.31 -1.58
N PRO A 143 -15.60 -22.76 -2.77
CA PRO A 143 -14.95 -23.86 -3.49
C PRO A 143 -13.52 -23.53 -3.94
N LEU A 144 -13.24 -22.25 -4.23
CA LEU A 144 -11.94 -21.71 -4.60
C LEU A 144 -11.56 -20.58 -3.63
N PHE A 145 -10.29 -20.51 -3.25
CA PHE A 145 -9.77 -19.53 -2.29
C PHE A 145 -8.24 -19.39 -2.44
N ASN A 146 -7.65 -18.27 -2.00
CA ASN A 146 -6.19 -18.17 -1.86
C ASN A 146 -5.71 -18.59 -0.47
N GLU A 147 -6.56 -18.40 0.56
CA GLU A 147 -6.22 -18.71 1.94
C GLU A 147 -7.47 -18.88 2.81
N ARG A 148 -7.38 -19.66 3.89
CA ARG A 148 -8.52 -20.04 4.73
C ARG A 148 -8.61 -19.27 6.06
N ALA A 149 -7.68 -18.37 6.36
CA ALA A 149 -7.72 -17.50 7.53
C ALA A 149 -7.02 -16.16 7.26
N CYS A 150 -7.53 -15.08 7.84
CA CYS A 150 -6.93 -13.75 7.67
C CYS A 150 -5.47 -13.72 8.13
N GLN A 151 -5.18 -14.35 9.27
CA GLN A 151 -3.83 -14.43 9.84
C GLN A 151 -2.81 -15.13 8.92
N ASN A 152 -3.24 -16.00 8.01
CA ASN A 152 -2.30 -16.73 7.16
C ASN A 152 -1.70 -15.81 6.06
N CYS A 153 -2.39 -14.72 5.70
CA CYS A 153 -1.83 -13.61 4.91
C CYS A 153 -1.22 -12.51 5.81
N HIS A 154 -1.82 -12.29 6.98
CA HIS A 154 -1.44 -11.27 7.95
C HIS A 154 -0.80 -11.92 9.19
N LEU A 155 0.38 -12.51 8.99
CA LEU A 155 1.03 -13.31 10.01
C LEU A 155 1.27 -12.49 11.28
N LYS A 156 0.73 -12.98 12.42
CA LYS A 156 0.79 -12.30 13.72
C LYS A 156 0.30 -10.85 13.67
N ASP A 157 -0.80 -10.63 12.94
CA ASP A 157 -1.43 -9.33 12.75
C ASP A 157 -0.52 -8.31 12.03
N GLY A 158 0.57 -8.81 11.44
CA GLY A 158 1.56 -8.04 10.74
C GLY A 158 1.34 -7.98 9.23
N ARG A 159 2.34 -7.41 8.55
CA ARG A 159 2.34 -7.31 7.09
C ARG A 159 2.69 -8.66 6.46
N GLY A 160 1.97 -9.02 5.41
CA GLY A 160 2.37 -10.08 4.49
C GLY A 160 3.75 -9.84 3.85
N ARG A 161 4.34 -10.88 3.28
CA ARG A 161 5.61 -10.81 2.55
C ARG A 161 5.48 -11.38 1.14
N PRO A 162 6.12 -10.77 0.13
CA PRO A 162 6.22 -11.38 -1.18
C PRO A 162 6.88 -12.77 -1.14
N PRO A 163 6.54 -13.67 -2.07
CA PRO A 163 7.21 -14.96 -2.17
C PRO A 163 8.69 -14.75 -2.45
N GLU A 164 9.53 -15.46 -1.69
CA GLU A 164 10.93 -15.61 -2.00
C GLU A 164 11.10 -16.77 -2.98
N SER A 165 12.11 -16.70 -3.84
CA SER A 165 12.34 -17.70 -4.89
C SER A 165 12.39 -19.12 -4.31
N GLY A 166 11.47 -19.98 -4.77
CA GLY A 166 11.36 -21.37 -4.32
C GLY A 166 10.47 -21.60 -3.10
N THR A 167 9.91 -20.54 -2.50
CA THR A 167 8.92 -20.63 -1.43
C THR A 167 7.59 -20.05 -1.91
N GLY A 168 6.48 -20.73 -1.61
CA GLY A 168 5.15 -20.12 -1.79
C GLY A 168 4.98 -18.96 -0.81
N SER A 169 4.29 -17.90 -1.22
CA SER A 169 3.77 -16.90 -0.29
C SER A 169 2.27 -17.02 -0.22
N THR A 170 1.75 -17.12 0.99
CA THR A 170 0.33 -17.11 1.30
C THR A 170 -0.25 -15.69 1.31
N SER A 171 0.58 -14.65 1.23
CA SER A 171 0.19 -13.26 1.54
C SER A 171 0.21 -12.30 0.34
N MET A 172 0.41 -12.84 -0.86
CA MET A 172 0.20 -12.13 -2.12
C MET A 172 -0.72 -12.95 -3.01
N PHE A 173 -1.56 -12.27 -3.78
CA PHE A 173 -2.40 -12.87 -4.81
C PHE A 173 -2.20 -12.13 -6.14
N LEU A 174 -2.59 -12.76 -7.24
CA LEU A 174 -2.52 -12.17 -8.57
C LEU A 174 -3.90 -11.64 -8.99
N ARG A 175 -4.01 -10.34 -9.24
CA ARG A 175 -5.20 -9.78 -9.89
C ARG A 175 -5.11 -9.97 -11.40
N LEU A 176 -6.23 -10.38 -11.98
CA LEU A 176 -6.38 -10.57 -13.40
C LEU A 176 -7.24 -9.44 -13.95
N ALA A 177 -6.79 -8.90 -15.08
CA ALA A 177 -7.44 -7.77 -15.73
C ALA A 177 -7.27 -7.89 -17.24
N ARG A 178 -8.27 -7.40 -17.96
CA ARG A 178 -8.26 -7.25 -19.42
C ARG A 178 -8.75 -5.86 -19.81
N ASP A 179 -8.49 -5.53 -21.08
CA ASP A 179 -9.06 -4.36 -21.73
C ASP A 179 -10.56 -4.54 -22.02
N ALA A 180 -11.21 -3.41 -22.33
CA ALA A 180 -12.59 -3.38 -22.81
C ALA A 180 -12.73 -4.09 -24.17
N SER A 181 -13.71 -4.98 -24.27
CA SER A 181 -13.96 -5.79 -25.47
C SER A 181 -14.96 -5.13 -26.44
N ASN A 182 -15.82 -4.22 -25.96
CA ASN A 182 -16.88 -3.61 -26.75
C ASN A 182 -17.07 -2.11 -26.41
N ALA A 183 -17.97 -1.43 -27.12
CA ALA A 183 -18.21 0.01 -26.95
C ALA A 183 -18.77 0.35 -25.57
N ASP A 184 -19.67 -0.48 -25.04
CA ASP A 184 -20.30 -0.29 -23.74
C ASP A 184 -19.27 -0.38 -22.60
N GLU A 185 -18.29 -1.27 -22.73
CA GLU A 185 -17.16 -1.39 -21.80
C GLU A 185 -16.12 -0.27 -21.98
N LYS A 186 -15.99 0.32 -23.17
CA LYS A 186 -15.05 1.44 -23.40
C LYS A 186 -15.52 2.74 -22.75
N ALA A 187 -16.83 2.99 -22.72
CA ALA A 187 -17.41 4.19 -22.12
C ALA A 187 -16.97 4.42 -20.65
N PRO A 188 -17.10 3.46 -19.72
CA PRO A 188 -16.70 3.66 -18.34
C PRO A 188 -15.17 3.77 -18.14
N LEU A 189 -14.34 3.23 -19.04
CA LEU A 189 -12.88 3.46 -19.00
C LEU A 189 -12.54 4.90 -19.41
N ALA A 190 -13.17 5.40 -20.48
CA ALA A 190 -12.97 6.76 -20.96
C ALA A 190 -13.44 7.81 -19.93
N ASP A 191 -14.52 7.51 -19.21
CA ASP A 191 -15.05 8.33 -18.12
C ASP A 191 -14.31 8.14 -16.78
N HIS A 192 -13.26 7.31 -16.73
CA HIS A 192 -12.54 6.94 -15.50
C HIS A 192 -13.41 6.34 -14.37
N LYS A 193 -14.57 5.76 -14.72
CA LYS A 193 -15.46 5.04 -13.79
C LYS A 193 -15.00 3.60 -13.54
N ALA A 194 -14.24 3.03 -14.47
CA ALA A 194 -13.58 1.74 -14.34
C ALA A 194 -12.10 1.87 -14.72
N LEU A 195 -11.25 1.05 -14.09
CA LEU A 195 -9.82 0.99 -14.42
C LEU A 195 -9.52 -0.09 -15.47
N ASN A 196 -10.21 -1.22 -15.37
CA ASN A 196 -10.09 -2.40 -16.23
C ASN A 196 -11.31 -3.31 -16.02
N PHE A 197 -11.33 -4.45 -16.72
CA PHE A 197 -12.35 -5.48 -16.57
C PHE A 197 -11.75 -6.80 -16.09
N PRO A 198 -12.50 -7.64 -15.36
CA PRO A 198 -12.03 -8.96 -14.96
C PRO A 198 -11.82 -9.88 -16.17
N ASP A 199 -10.95 -10.87 -16.00
CA ASP A 199 -10.82 -11.98 -16.92
C ASP A 199 -12.18 -12.71 -17.08
N PRO A 200 -12.57 -13.10 -18.30
CA PRO A 200 -13.88 -13.71 -18.54
C PRO A 200 -14.04 -15.11 -17.94
N VAL A 201 -12.94 -15.81 -17.62
CA VAL A 201 -12.96 -17.15 -17.05
C VAL A 201 -12.64 -17.11 -15.56
N TYR A 202 -11.57 -16.42 -15.18
CA TYR A 202 -11.02 -16.42 -13.82
C TYR A 202 -11.46 -15.22 -12.97
N GLY A 203 -12.25 -14.31 -13.55
CA GLY A 203 -12.70 -13.12 -12.84
C GLY A 203 -11.56 -12.13 -12.56
N SER A 204 -11.59 -11.49 -11.39
CA SER A 204 -10.65 -10.41 -11.05
C SER A 204 -9.39 -10.86 -10.30
N GLN A 205 -9.34 -12.12 -9.85
CA GLN A 205 -8.29 -12.63 -8.98
C GLN A 205 -8.15 -14.13 -9.14
N LEU A 206 -6.91 -14.58 -9.43
CA LEU A 206 -6.55 -15.98 -9.49
C LEU A 206 -6.67 -16.63 -8.11
N GLN A 207 -7.32 -17.78 -8.02
CA GLN A 207 -7.51 -18.56 -6.79
C GLN A 207 -6.57 -19.77 -6.75
N ASP A 208 -5.54 -19.70 -5.90
CA ASP A 208 -4.47 -20.71 -5.85
C ASP A 208 -4.91 -22.07 -5.28
N LEU A 209 -5.92 -22.09 -4.41
CA LEU A 209 -6.37 -23.27 -3.69
C LEU A 209 -7.84 -23.57 -3.98
N ALA A 210 -8.20 -24.83 -3.74
CA ALA A 210 -9.57 -25.30 -3.85
C ALA A 210 -9.88 -26.28 -2.73
N VAL A 211 -11.18 -26.49 -2.49
CA VAL A 211 -11.65 -27.53 -1.57
C VAL A 211 -11.33 -28.94 -2.12
N PRO A 212 -11.31 -29.99 -1.27
CA PRO A 212 -11.03 -31.35 -1.72
C PRO A 212 -11.91 -31.79 -2.91
N GLY A 213 -11.29 -32.41 -3.91
CA GLY A 213 -11.97 -32.86 -5.13
C GLY A 213 -12.01 -31.84 -6.26
N LEU A 214 -11.64 -30.58 -5.99
CA LEU A 214 -11.45 -29.55 -7.01
C LEU A 214 -9.96 -29.22 -7.18
N LYS A 215 -9.64 -28.59 -8.31
CA LYS A 215 -8.30 -28.03 -8.57
C LYS A 215 -8.36 -26.52 -8.40
N GLY A 216 -7.30 -25.93 -7.83
CA GLY A 216 -7.09 -24.49 -7.88
C GLY A 216 -6.91 -24.03 -9.33
N GLU A 217 -7.03 -22.72 -9.55
CA GLU A 217 -6.94 -22.13 -10.89
C GLU A 217 -5.49 -22.06 -11.40
N GLY A 218 -4.52 -22.07 -10.48
CA GLY A 218 -3.09 -22.05 -10.73
C GLY A 218 -2.35 -21.36 -9.59
N ARG A 219 -1.03 -21.53 -9.53
CA ARG A 219 -0.17 -20.98 -8.48
C ARG A 219 0.68 -19.85 -9.05
N MET A 220 0.62 -18.67 -8.42
CA MET A 220 1.46 -17.54 -8.83
C MET A 220 2.93 -17.81 -8.46
N ARG A 221 3.83 -17.61 -9.43
CA ARG A 221 5.28 -17.64 -9.23
C ARG A 221 5.91 -16.30 -9.57
N ILE A 222 6.89 -15.90 -8.75
CA ILE A 222 7.67 -14.68 -8.97
C ILE A 222 9.16 -15.04 -9.07
N VAL A 223 9.80 -14.60 -10.14
CA VAL A 223 11.26 -14.65 -10.32
C VAL A 223 11.78 -13.22 -10.33
N TYR A 224 12.79 -12.94 -9.52
CA TYR A 224 13.40 -11.62 -9.50
C TYR A 224 14.71 -11.63 -10.26
N THR A 225 14.92 -10.59 -11.07
CA THR A 225 16.20 -10.29 -11.72
C THR A 225 16.75 -8.99 -11.17
N GLU A 226 18.07 -8.86 -11.05
CA GLU A 226 18.70 -7.62 -10.61
C GLU A 226 19.01 -6.70 -11.78
N GLU A 227 18.72 -5.41 -11.61
CA GLU A 227 19.00 -4.36 -12.57
C GLU A 227 19.75 -3.22 -11.87
N LYS A 228 20.91 -2.84 -12.42
CA LYS A 228 21.70 -1.72 -11.91
C LYS A 228 21.13 -0.41 -12.42
N VAL A 229 20.74 0.47 -11.50
CA VAL A 229 20.21 1.80 -11.83
C VAL A 229 21.15 2.87 -11.29
N LYS A 230 21.53 3.81 -12.16
CA LYS A 230 22.31 4.99 -11.78
C LYS A 230 21.37 6.10 -11.31
N LEU A 231 21.53 6.53 -10.06
CA LEU A 231 20.80 7.64 -9.47
C LEU A 231 21.36 8.98 -9.94
N ALA A 232 20.59 10.06 -9.76
CA ALA A 232 20.97 11.42 -10.20
C ALA A 232 22.32 11.90 -9.61
N GLY A 233 22.66 11.49 -8.39
CA GLY A 233 23.94 11.78 -7.73
C GLY A 233 25.11 10.90 -8.18
N GLY A 234 24.93 10.04 -9.19
CA GLY A 234 25.98 9.18 -9.74
C GLY A 234 26.14 7.82 -9.04
N ALA A 235 25.55 7.64 -7.86
CA ALA A 235 25.51 6.36 -7.16
C ALA A 235 24.77 5.29 -8.00
N VAL A 236 25.25 4.05 -7.96
CA VAL A 236 24.62 2.92 -8.63
C VAL A 236 24.01 2.00 -7.58
N VAL A 237 22.72 1.71 -7.71
CA VAL A 237 21.97 0.79 -6.84
C VAL A 237 21.51 -0.43 -7.62
N SER A 238 21.40 -1.58 -6.95
CA SER A 238 20.78 -2.78 -7.53
C SER A 238 19.30 -2.80 -7.17
N LEU A 239 18.43 -2.82 -8.17
CA LEU A 239 16.98 -2.94 -8.01
C LEU A 239 16.52 -4.34 -8.44
N ARG A 240 15.50 -4.87 -7.76
CA ARG A 240 14.88 -6.14 -8.13
C ARG A 240 13.73 -5.89 -9.11
N LYS A 241 13.79 -6.50 -10.28
CA LYS A 241 12.71 -6.53 -11.27
C LYS A 241 11.98 -7.86 -11.18
N PRO A 242 10.68 -7.88 -10.80
CA PRO A 242 9.89 -9.10 -10.77
C PRO A 242 9.45 -9.53 -12.17
N GLY A 243 9.49 -10.83 -12.42
CA GLY A 243 8.80 -11.52 -13.50
C GLY A 243 7.77 -12.47 -12.88
N TYR A 244 6.53 -12.38 -13.37
CA TYR A 244 5.40 -13.15 -12.87
C TYR A 244 5.04 -14.26 -13.86
N SER A 245 4.72 -15.44 -13.34
CA SER A 245 4.16 -16.55 -14.11
C SER A 245 3.11 -17.30 -13.28
N VAL A 246 2.30 -18.12 -13.95
CA VAL A 246 1.34 -19.02 -13.29
C VAL A 246 1.73 -20.46 -13.66
N GLU A 247 1.73 -21.34 -12.67
CA GLU A 247 2.03 -22.77 -12.79
C GLU A 247 0.83 -23.59 -12.30
N ASP A 248 0.74 -24.86 -12.69
CA ASP A 248 -0.31 -25.78 -12.23
C ASP A 248 -0.13 -26.20 -10.75
#